data_AF-A0ABD2LI00-F1
#
_entry.id   AF-A0ABD2LI00-F1
#
_cell.length_a   1.000
_cell.length_b   1.000
_cell.length_c   1.000
_cell.angle_alpha   90.00
_cell.angle_beta   90.00
_cell.angle_gamma   90.00
#
_symmetry.space_group_name_H-M   'P 1'
#
loop_
_entity.id
_entity.type
_entity.pdbx_description
1 polymer ?
#
loop_
_entity_poly.entity_id
_entity_poly.type
_entity_poly.pdbx_seq_one_letter_code
_entity_poly.pdbx_strand_id
1 'polypeptide(L)'
;MEVQFKRIRFFVNVASFVFPELKLKWLVRETKLNLPQELDFLREAANADKVRRMFSHMRFVKIPKIHYNYSSDTILTMEFCEGGQINDLDYFQVHQLDRHKVNLLPLGALYSEMIFRRGYAHSDPHPDNILTLPDELRIDYAKLWLALMKPDQDEILSVCERMNIGQNYGLFACIVTMRSWKSVTAGIARTEIDDGERSHIKEYATCLVP
;
A
#
# COMPACT_ATOMS: atom_id res chain seq x y z
N MET A 1 24.16 -4.86 -9.07
CA MET A 1 23.67 -4.21 -7.83
C MET A 1 24.71 -3.34 -7.11
N GLU A 2 25.93 -3.81 -6.84
CA GLU A 2 26.89 -3.09 -5.97
C GLU A 2 27.28 -1.68 -6.45
N VAL A 3 27.48 -1.51 -7.77
CA VAL A 3 27.75 -0.20 -8.39
C VAL A 3 26.59 0.78 -8.21
N GLN A 4 25.35 0.30 -8.30
CA GLN A 4 24.17 1.15 -8.09
C GLN A 4 24.05 1.60 -6.64
N PHE A 5 24.30 0.72 -5.67
CA PHE A 5 24.34 1.11 -4.25
C PHE A 5 25.44 2.13 -3.94
N LYS A 6 26.61 2.03 -4.58
CA LYS A 6 27.67 3.04 -4.46
C LYS A 6 27.21 4.41 -4.98
N ARG A 7 26.48 4.44 -6.10
CA ARG A 7 25.90 5.68 -6.66
C ARG A 7 24.80 6.25 -5.78
N ILE A 8 23.84 5.44 -5.33
CA ILE A 8 22.77 5.86 -4.41
C ILE A 8 23.38 6.45 -3.13
N ARG A 9 24.37 5.78 -2.53
CA ARG A 9 25.06 6.28 -1.34
C ARG A 9 25.75 7.62 -1.59
N PHE A 10 26.37 7.80 -2.75
CA PHE A 10 26.99 9.07 -3.12
C PHE A 10 25.97 10.20 -3.18
N PHE A 11 24.86 10.01 -3.92
CA PHE A 11 23.81 11.02 -4.04
C PHE A 11 23.13 11.33 -2.71
N VAL A 12 22.84 10.31 -1.89
CA VAL A 12 22.26 10.51 -0.55
C VAL A 12 23.21 11.32 0.34
N ASN A 13 24.52 11.05 0.29
CA ASN A 13 25.50 11.81 1.08
C ASN A 13 25.61 13.27 0.61
N VAL A 14 25.58 13.51 -0.70
CA VAL A 14 25.55 14.88 -1.26
C VAL A 14 24.26 15.60 -0.85
N ALA A 15 23.11 14.94 -0.97
CA ALA A 15 21.82 15.51 -0.59
C ALA A 15 21.74 15.81 0.91
N SER A 16 22.24 14.93 1.77
CA SER A 16 22.32 15.19 3.22
C SER A 16 23.35 16.25 3.60
N PHE A 17 24.34 16.53 2.74
CA PHE A 17 25.27 17.64 2.92
C PHE A 17 24.62 18.98 2.53
N VAL A 18 23.89 19.02 1.41
CA VAL A 18 23.22 20.23 0.90
C VAL A 18 21.96 20.55 1.72
N PHE A 19 21.23 19.53 2.17
CA PHE A 19 20.00 19.64 2.96
C PHE A 19 20.12 18.81 4.25
N PRO A 20 20.77 19.34 5.30
CA PRO A 20 21.00 18.62 6.56
C PRO A 20 19.71 18.18 7.28
N GLU A 21 18.61 18.84 6.95
CA GLU A 21 17.27 18.62 7.51
C GLU A 21 16.67 17.30 6.99
N LEU A 22 17.06 16.89 5.78
CA LEU A 22 16.64 15.63 5.17
C LEU A 22 17.53 14.49 5.69
N LYS A 23 17.03 13.77 6.70
CA LYS A 23 17.68 12.57 7.26
C LYS A 23 17.60 11.39 6.28
N LEU A 24 18.28 11.44 5.13
CA LEU A 24 18.16 10.44 4.05
C LEU A 24 19.02 9.19 4.25
N LYS A 25 19.85 9.11 5.31
CA LYS A 25 20.76 7.98 5.54
C LYS A 25 20.04 6.63 5.70
N TRP A 26 18.81 6.62 6.19
CA TRP A 26 18.01 5.39 6.31
C TRP A 26 17.65 4.81 4.94
N LEU A 27 17.47 5.66 3.92
CA LEU A 27 17.08 5.24 2.57
C LEU A 27 18.10 4.27 1.98
N VAL A 28 19.40 4.54 2.13
CA VAL A 28 20.47 3.66 1.62
C VAL A 28 20.39 2.27 2.25
N ARG A 29 20.06 2.19 3.55
CA ARG A 29 19.91 0.92 4.25
C ARG A 29 18.68 0.17 3.75
N GLU A 30 17.56 0.87 3.62
CA GLU A 30 16.28 0.30 3.18
C GLU A 30 16.37 -0.21 1.74
N THR A 31 16.90 0.59 0.82
CA THR A 31 17.10 0.19 -0.58
C THR A 31 18.03 -1.02 -0.68
N LYS A 32 19.04 -1.13 0.18
CA LYS A 32 19.95 -2.30 0.19
C LYS A 32 19.24 -3.59 0.60
N LEU A 33 18.23 -3.50 1.46
CA LEU A 33 17.46 -4.64 1.92
C LEU A 33 16.35 -5.01 0.93
N ASN A 34 15.62 -4.03 0.41
CA ASN A 34 14.41 -4.26 -0.38
C ASN A 34 14.68 -4.45 -1.87
N LEU A 35 15.62 -3.73 -2.46
CA LEU A 35 15.87 -3.79 -3.91
C LEU A 35 16.22 -5.21 -4.41
N PRO A 36 17.05 -6.02 -3.71
CA PRO A 36 17.27 -7.40 -4.12
C PRO A 36 16.01 -8.27 -4.08
N GLN A 37 15.08 -7.95 -3.18
CA GLN A 37 13.80 -8.64 -3.04
C GLN A 37 12.81 -8.24 -4.14
N GLU A 38 12.88 -7.00 -4.62
CA GLU A 38 12.08 -6.48 -5.74
C GLU A 38 12.59 -6.98 -7.10
N LEU A 39 13.89 -7.25 -7.22
CA LEU A 39 14.50 -7.81 -8.43
C LEU A 39 14.35 -9.34 -8.55
N ASP A 40 13.71 -9.99 -7.59
CA ASP A 40 13.41 -11.43 -7.63
C ASP A 40 11.95 -11.64 -8.08
N PHE A 41 11.77 -11.79 -9.39
CA PHE A 41 10.45 -11.96 -9.97
C PHE A 41 9.81 -13.33 -9.69
N LEU A 42 10.58 -14.34 -9.27
CA LEU A 42 10.01 -15.62 -8.82
C LEU A 42 9.33 -15.45 -7.46
N ARG A 43 9.90 -14.61 -6.61
CA ARG A 43 9.27 -14.23 -5.35
C ARG A 43 8.00 -13.42 -5.59
N GLU A 44 8.03 -12.48 -6.53
CA GLU A 44 6.84 -11.75 -6.95
C GLU A 44 5.75 -12.67 -7.51
N ALA A 45 6.11 -13.60 -8.40
CA ALA A 45 5.22 -14.64 -8.90
C ALA A 45 4.55 -15.44 -7.79
N ALA A 46 5.33 -15.93 -6.82
CA ALA A 46 4.82 -16.69 -5.69
C ALA A 46 3.85 -15.86 -4.81
N ASN A 47 4.17 -14.57 -4.62
CA ASN A 47 3.30 -13.64 -3.90
C ASN A 47 1.99 -13.39 -4.66
N ALA A 48 2.05 -13.16 -5.97
CA ALA A 48 0.87 -12.98 -6.82
C ALA A 48 -0.04 -14.21 -6.76
N ASP A 49 0.51 -15.42 -6.82
CA ASP A 49 -0.26 -16.66 -6.75
C ASP A 49 -0.89 -16.92 -5.36
N LYS A 50 -0.23 -16.46 -4.30
CA LYS A 50 -0.76 -16.48 -2.93
C LYS A 50 -1.94 -15.51 -2.81
N VAL A 51 -1.77 -14.28 -3.30
CA VAL A 51 -2.83 -13.25 -3.33
C VAL A 51 -4.02 -13.75 -4.16
N ARG A 52 -3.78 -14.31 -5.34
CA ARG A 52 -4.82 -14.90 -6.21
C ARG A 52 -5.68 -15.93 -5.48
N ARG A 53 -5.07 -16.81 -4.68
CA ARG A 53 -5.79 -17.81 -3.86
C ARG A 53 -6.52 -17.17 -2.68
N MET A 54 -5.90 -16.17 -2.04
CA MET A 54 -6.45 -15.48 -0.88
C MET A 54 -7.72 -14.68 -1.20
N PHE A 55 -7.79 -14.10 -2.40
CA PHE A 55 -8.90 -13.25 -2.84
C PHE A 55 -9.82 -13.92 -3.87
N SER A 56 -9.74 -15.25 -4.06
CA SER A 56 -10.56 -15.95 -5.05
C SER A 56 -12.08 -15.86 -4.80
N HIS A 57 -12.50 -15.52 -3.58
CA HIS A 57 -13.91 -15.27 -3.22
C HIS A 57 -14.41 -13.89 -3.64
N MET A 58 -13.51 -12.93 -3.91
CA MET A 58 -13.86 -11.57 -4.30
C MET A 58 -14.04 -11.47 -5.82
N ARG A 59 -15.29 -11.60 -6.29
CA ARG A 59 -15.61 -11.58 -7.73
C ARG A 59 -15.24 -10.29 -8.46
N PHE A 60 -15.06 -9.20 -7.73
CA PHE A 60 -14.70 -7.89 -8.29
C PHE A 60 -13.19 -7.68 -8.40
N VAL A 61 -12.36 -8.63 -7.92
CA VAL A 61 -10.89 -8.57 -8.00
C VAL A 61 -10.39 -9.67 -8.90
N LYS A 62 -9.62 -9.29 -9.92
CA LYS A 62 -8.92 -10.24 -10.79
C LYS A 62 -7.42 -10.08 -10.56
N ILE A 63 -6.79 -11.12 -10.03
CA ILE A 63 -5.33 -11.22 -9.98
C ILE A 63 -4.89 -12.11 -11.16
N PRO A 64 -3.98 -11.62 -12.04
CA PRO A 64 -3.49 -12.38 -13.18
C PRO A 64 -2.92 -13.73 -12.79
N LYS A 65 -3.17 -14.77 -13.60
CA LYS A 65 -2.52 -16.07 -13.43
C LYS A 65 -1.06 -15.98 -13.88
N ILE A 66 -0.13 -16.50 -13.07
CA ILE A 66 1.28 -16.57 -13.44
C ILE A 66 1.56 -17.75 -14.37
N HIS A 67 2.37 -17.52 -15.41
CA HIS A 67 2.88 -18.54 -16.32
C HIS A 67 4.34 -18.88 -15.97
N TYR A 68 4.55 -19.77 -15.01
CA TYR A 68 5.89 -20.15 -14.54
C TYR A 68 6.80 -20.72 -15.63
N ASN A 69 6.26 -21.42 -16.62
CA ASN A 69 7.05 -21.97 -17.73
C ASN A 69 7.73 -20.89 -18.59
N TYR A 70 7.24 -19.64 -18.52
CA TYR A 70 7.77 -18.49 -19.23
C TYR A 70 8.30 -17.41 -18.25
N SER A 71 8.49 -17.76 -16.99
CA SER A 71 8.97 -16.84 -15.96
C SER A 71 10.33 -17.30 -15.41
N SER A 72 11.15 -16.34 -15.03
CA SER A 72 12.48 -16.53 -14.43
C SER A 72 12.69 -15.48 -13.34
N ASP A 73 13.88 -15.46 -12.73
CA ASP A 73 14.28 -14.42 -11.78
C ASP A 73 14.33 -13.01 -12.41
N THR A 74 14.41 -12.91 -13.74
CA THR A 74 14.57 -11.65 -14.48
C THR A 74 13.41 -11.33 -15.42
N ILE A 75 12.47 -12.26 -15.63
CA ILE A 75 11.26 -12.05 -16.45
C ILE A 75 10.04 -12.65 -15.75
N LEU A 76 8.97 -11.86 -15.58
CA LEU A 76 7.68 -12.34 -15.07
C LEU A 76 6.64 -12.37 -16.19
N THR A 77 6.06 -13.54 -16.48
CA THR A 77 4.99 -13.70 -17.47
C THR A 77 3.66 -14.03 -16.78
N MET A 78 2.62 -13.26 -17.09
CA MET A 78 1.29 -13.39 -16.46
C MET A 78 0.15 -13.29 -17.49
N GLU A 79 -1.05 -13.71 -17.09
CA GLU A 79 -2.29 -13.59 -17.86
C GLU A 79 -2.52 -12.14 -18.26
N PHE A 80 -2.81 -11.92 -19.54
CA PHE A 80 -3.17 -10.60 -20.03
C PHE A 80 -4.60 -10.27 -19.57
N CYS A 81 -4.74 -9.20 -18.79
CA CYS A 81 -6.03 -8.68 -18.35
C CYS A 81 -6.41 -7.46 -19.19
N GLU A 82 -7.51 -7.54 -19.93
CA GLU A 82 -8.07 -6.41 -20.68
C GLU A 82 -8.77 -5.43 -19.73
N GLY A 83 -8.50 -4.14 -19.91
CA GLY A 83 -9.13 -3.06 -19.16
C GLY A 83 -8.51 -1.70 -19.49
N GLY A 84 -9.24 -0.62 -19.23
CA GLY A 84 -8.74 0.75 -19.32
C GLY A 84 -8.01 1.15 -18.04
N GLN A 85 -6.99 2.00 -18.17
CA GLN A 85 -6.36 2.63 -17.00
C GLN A 85 -7.36 3.55 -16.31
N ILE A 86 -7.26 3.71 -14.99
CA ILE A 86 -8.19 4.60 -14.27
C ILE A 86 -8.10 6.08 -14.71
N ASN A 87 -6.95 6.51 -15.22
CA ASN A 87 -6.77 7.87 -15.72
C ASN A 87 -7.36 8.07 -17.12
N ASP A 88 -7.80 7.00 -17.78
CA ASP A 88 -8.34 7.05 -19.14
C ASP A 88 -9.82 7.43 -19.10
N LEU A 89 -10.09 8.74 -19.03
CA LEU A 89 -11.44 9.30 -19.00
C LEU A 89 -12.26 8.91 -20.24
N ASP A 90 -11.60 8.79 -21.40
CA ASP A 90 -12.24 8.45 -22.66
C ASP A 90 -12.72 7.00 -22.63
N TYR A 91 -11.95 6.08 -22.04
CA TYR A 91 -12.35 4.68 -21.86
C TYR A 91 -13.64 4.56 -21.03
N PHE A 92 -13.78 5.30 -19.93
CA PHE A 92 -14.99 5.27 -19.11
C PHE A 92 -16.22 5.84 -19.85
N GLN A 93 -16.03 6.91 -20.63
CA GLN A 93 -17.10 7.51 -21.42
C GLN A 93 -17.59 6.57 -22.53
N VAL A 94 -16.66 5.97 -23.28
CA VAL A 94 -16.98 5.04 -24.38
C VAL A 94 -17.70 3.80 -23.86
N HIS A 95 -17.29 3.27 -22.70
CA HIS A 95 -17.87 2.06 -22.11
C HIS A 95 -19.05 2.33 -21.17
N GLN A 96 -19.49 3.58 -21.01
CA GLN A 96 -20.58 4.00 -20.12
C GLN A 96 -20.43 3.47 -18.68
N LEU A 97 -19.19 3.40 -18.18
CA LEU A 97 -18.88 2.87 -16.86
C LEU A 97 -18.97 3.98 -15.81
N ASP A 98 -19.72 3.72 -14.74
CA ASP A 98 -19.84 4.64 -13.61
C ASP A 98 -18.58 4.53 -12.71
N ARG A 99 -17.71 5.55 -12.80
CA ARG A 99 -16.47 5.66 -12.03
C ARG A 99 -16.65 5.44 -10.52
N HIS A 100 -17.79 5.83 -9.96
CA HIS A 100 -18.01 5.76 -8.51
C HIS A 100 -18.42 4.35 -8.09
N LYS A 101 -19.24 3.67 -8.91
CA LYS A 101 -19.69 2.30 -8.63
C LYS A 101 -18.63 1.23 -8.90
N VAL A 102 -17.79 1.44 -9.93
CA VAL A 102 -16.78 0.47 -10.32
C VAL A 102 -15.58 0.47 -9.35
N ASN A 103 -15.35 1.57 -8.62
CA ASN A 103 -14.05 1.78 -8.00
C ASN A 103 -14.05 2.06 -6.48
N LEU A 104 -14.96 2.87 -5.93
CA LEU A 104 -14.88 3.27 -4.50
C LEU A 104 -15.23 2.14 -3.53
N LEU A 105 -16.40 1.50 -3.71
CA LEU A 105 -16.86 0.41 -2.86
C LEU A 105 -15.99 -0.86 -2.96
N PRO A 106 -15.59 -1.33 -4.16
CA PRO A 106 -14.80 -2.55 -4.29
C PRO A 106 -13.37 -2.38 -3.77
N LEU A 107 -12.71 -1.24 -4.00
CA LEU A 107 -11.35 -1.01 -3.51
C LEU A 107 -11.30 -0.84 -1.99
N GLY A 108 -12.20 -0.05 -1.39
CA GLY A 108 -12.29 0.06 0.06
C GLY A 108 -12.48 -1.30 0.73
N ALA A 109 -13.34 -2.15 0.15
CA ALA A 109 -13.53 -3.53 0.60
C ALA A 109 -12.29 -4.42 0.40
N LEU A 110 -11.57 -4.27 -0.72
CA LEU A 110 -10.34 -5.01 -1.00
C LEU A 110 -9.23 -4.67 0.01
N TYR A 111 -8.95 -3.38 0.23
CA TYR A 111 -7.97 -2.94 1.24
C TYR A 111 -8.38 -3.39 2.64
N SER A 112 -9.67 -3.28 2.97
CA SER A 112 -10.19 -3.76 4.25
C SER A 112 -9.98 -5.26 4.43
N GLU A 113 -10.24 -6.08 3.42
CA GLU A 113 -9.98 -7.52 3.48
C GLU A 113 -8.48 -7.84 3.59
N MET A 114 -7.64 -7.18 2.77
CA MET A 114 -6.18 -7.30 2.82
C MET A 114 -5.65 -7.05 4.23
N ILE A 115 -6.10 -5.96 4.85
CA ILE A 115 -5.58 -5.43 6.10
C ILE A 115 -6.20 -6.15 7.30
N PHE A 116 -7.54 -6.19 7.39
CA PHE A 116 -8.24 -6.63 8.61
C PHE A 116 -8.53 -8.12 8.67
N ARG A 117 -8.74 -8.79 7.52
CA ARG A 117 -9.06 -10.22 7.51
C ARG A 117 -7.84 -11.09 7.23
N ARG A 118 -6.96 -10.63 6.35
CA ARG A 118 -5.86 -11.46 5.84
C ARG A 118 -4.50 -11.09 6.42
N GLY A 119 -4.33 -9.86 6.92
CA GLY A 119 -3.04 -9.36 7.37
C GLY A 119 -1.96 -9.38 6.28
N TYR A 120 -2.38 -9.28 5.01
CA TYR A 120 -1.52 -9.35 3.82
C TYR A 120 -1.93 -8.24 2.86
N ALA A 121 -1.13 -7.18 2.82
CA ALA A 121 -1.44 -5.95 2.09
C ALA A 121 -0.50 -5.76 0.90
N HIS A 122 -1.05 -5.24 -0.20
CA HIS A 122 -0.25 -4.75 -1.31
C HIS A 122 0.42 -3.44 -0.89
N SER A 123 1.75 -3.45 -0.81
CA SER A 123 2.55 -2.33 -0.29
C SER A 123 2.70 -1.15 -1.26
N ASP A 124 2.35 -1.31 -2.54
CA ASP A 124 2.49 -0.29 -3.56
C ASP A 124 1.22 -0.21 -4.42
N PRO A 125 0.21 0.57 -3.96
CA PRO A 125 -1.05 0.73 -4.66
C PRO A 125 -0.91 1.74 -5.81
N HIS A 126 0.17 1.66 -6.60
CA HIS A 126 0.35 2.57 -7.72
C HIS A 126 -0.78 2.34 -8.75
N PRO A 127 -1.29 3.40 -9.39
CA PRO A 127 -2.25 3.31 -10.49
C PRO A 127 -1.86 2.38 -11.64
N ASP A 128 -0.57 2.09 -11.79
CA ASP A 128 -0.06 1.19 -12.84
C ASP A 128 -0.14 -0.29 -12.43
N ASN A 129 -0.17 -0.57 -11.13
CA ASN A 129 -0.28 -1.94 -10.57
C ASN A 129 -1.75 -2.33 -10.31
N ILE A 130 -2.65 -1.35 -10.31
CA ILE A 130 -4.08 -1.55 -10.13
C ILE A 130 -4.78 -0.83 -11.27
N LEU A 131 -5.36 -1.59 -12.18
CA LEU A 131 -6.08 -1.07 -13.35
C LEU A 131 -7.22 -0.10 -12.97
N THR A 132 -7.60 -0.04 -11.69
CA THR A 132 -8.65 0.79 -11.13
C THR A 132 -8.24 1.44 -9.79
N LEU A 133 -7.87 2.73 -9.76
CA LEU A 133 -7.78 3.58 -8.55
C LEU A 133 -8.40 4.99 -8.76
N PRO A 134 -9.63 5.27 -8.30
CA PRO A 134 -10.36 6.48 -8.64
C PRO A 134 -9.71 7.70 -8.00
N ASP A 135 -9.76 8.86 -8.68
CA ASP A 135 -9.10 10.09 -8.22
C ASP A 135 -9.50 10.51 -6.81
N GLU A 136 -10.77 10.32 -6.45
CA GLU A 136 -11.28 10.56 -5.09
C GLU A 136 -10.58 9.71 -4.04
N LEU A 137 -10.35 8.42 -4.31
CA LEU A 137 -9.65 7.52 -3.40
C LEU A 137 -8.18 7.91 -3.25
N ARG A 138 -7.53 8.38 -4.32
CA ARG A 138 -6.15 8.88 -4.24
C ARG A 138 -6.05 10.13 -3.38
N ILE A 139 -6.98 11.07 -3.56
CA ILE A 139 -7.06 12.29 -2.77
C ILE A 139 -7.34 11.94 -1.31
N ASP A 140 -8.28 11.03 -1.05
CA ASP A 140 -8.59 10.58 0.29
C ASP A 140 -7.41 9.85 0.94
N TYR A 141 -6.72 8.97 0.22
CA TYR A 141 -5.51 8.32 0.71
C TYR A 141 -4.39 9.33 1.02
N ALA A 142 -4.19 10.34 0.18
CA ALA A 142 -3.22 11.41 0.44
C ALA A 142 -3.63 12.26 1.67
N LYS A 143 -4.93 12.58 1.80
CA LYS A 143 -5.49 13.28 2.98
C LYS A 143 -5.32 12.46 4.25
N LEU A 144 -5.50 11.14 4.18
CA LEU A 144 -5.25 10.24 5.31
C LEU A 144 -3.81 10.38 5.79
N TRP A 145 -2.83 10.29 4.89
CA TRP A 145 -1.42 10.44 5.26
C TRP A 145 -1.11 11.82 5.85
N LEU A 146 -1.71 12.89 5.31
CA LEU A 146 -1.58 14.23 5.89
C LEU A 146 -2.17 14.30 7.30
N ALA A 147 -3.33 13.70 7.53
CA ALA A 147 -3.99 13.65 8.83
C ALA A 147 -3.19 12.82 9.84
N LEU A 148 -2.62 11.68 9.42
CA LEU A 148 -1.72 10.84 10.24
C LEU A 148 -0.43 11.57 10.65
N MET A 149 0.12 12.40 9.76
CA MET A 149 1.29 13.24 10.07
C MET A 149 0.96 14.41 11.00
N LYS A 150 -0.28 14.93 10.94
CA LYS A 150 -0.79 16.05 11.75
C LYS A 150 -1.51 15.62 13.04
N PRO A 151 -1.29 14.38 13.49
CA PRO A 151 -2.23 13.61 14.33
C PRO A 151 -3.69 14.12 14.42
N ASP A 152 -4.34 14.34 13.27
CA ASP A 152 -5.70 14.86 13.20
C ASP A 152 -6.73 13.72 13.19
N GLN A 153 -7.29 13.40 14.36
CA GLN A 153 -8.19 12.26 14.54
C GLN A 153 -9.52 12.44 13.79
N ASP A 154 -10.05 13.66 13.74
CA ASP A 154 -11.33 13.95 13.10
C ASP A 154 -11.21 13.79 11.57
N GLU A 155 -10.11 14.27 10.99
CA GLU A 155 -9.83 14.08 9.57
C GLU A 155 -9.52 12.61 9.25
N ILE A 156 -8.81 11.88 10.11
CA ILE A 156 -8.60 10.42 9.94
C ILE A 156 -9.95 9.69 9.88
N LEU A 157 -10.86 9.99 10.81
CA LEU A 157 -12.20 9.39 10.83
C LEU A 157 -12.98 9.75 9.57
N SER A 158 -13.05 11.03 9.21
CA SER A 158 -13.80 11.51 8.05
C SER A 158 -13.31 10.88 6.74
N VAL A 159 -11.99 10.78 6.56
CA VAL A 159 -11.38 10.13 5.39
C VAL A 159 -11.68 8.63 5.41
N CYS A 160 -11.55 7.96 6.56
CA CYS A 160 -11.83 6.54 6.68
C CYS A 160 -13.31 6.20 6.44
N GLU A 161 -14.24 7.09 6.81
CA GLU A 161 -15.67 6.96 6.46
C GLU A 161 -15.88 7.06 4.94
N ARG A 162 -15.25 8.03 4.27
CA ARG A 162 -15.29 8.16 2.81
C ARG A 162 -14.69 6.95 2.08
N MET A 163 -13.66 6.35 2.67
CA MET A 163 -13.04 5.10 2.19
C MET A 163 -13.80 3.83 2.59
N ASN A 164 -14.95 3.96 3.26
CA ASN A 164 -15.79 2.85 3.71
C ASN A 164 -15.09 1.89 4.68
N ILE A 165 -14.11 2.39 5.44
CA ILE A 165 -13.42 1.69 6.54
C ILE A 165 -14.28 1.77 7.82
N GLY A 166 -14.99 2.89 8.00
CA GLY A 166 -15.93 3.10 9.10
C GLY A 166 -15.28 2.99 10.47
N GLN A 167 -15.88 2.20 11.36
CA GLN A 167 -15.45 2.05 12.77
C GLN A 167 -14.04 1.47 12.94
N ASN A 168 -13.48 0.85 11.90
CA ASN A 168 -12.12 0.31 11.94
C ASN A 168 -11.03 1.35 11.61
N TYR A 169 -11.36 2.64 11.52
CA TYR A 169 -10.41 3.71 11.19
C TYR A 169 -9.17 3.71 12.10
N GLY A 170 -9.37 3.44 13.40
CA GLY A 170 -8.27 3.39 14.36
C GLY A 170 -7.28 2.26 14.04
N LEU A 171 -7.80 1.07 13.75
CA LEU A 171 -6.97 -0.08 13.40
C LEU A 171 -6.33 0.10 12.02
N PHE A 172 -7.05 0.71 11.08
CA PHE A 172 -6.52 1.07 9.77
C PHE A 172 -5.29 1.97 9.89
N ALA A 173 -5.43 3.05 10.65
CA ALA A 173 -4.37 4.00 10.91
C ALA A 173 -3.15 3.33 11.56
N CYS A 174 -3.39 2.41 12.49
CA CYS A 174 -2.32 1.64 13.12
C CYS A 174 -1.55 0.75 12.13
N ILE A 175 -2.27 0.09 11.22
CA ILE A 175 -1.65 -0.83 10.25
C ILE A 175 -0.90 -0.05 9.16
N VAL A 176 -1.49 1.03 8.65
CA VAL A 176 -0.87 1.87 7.60
C VAL A 176 0.39 2.56 8.13
N THR A 177 0.40 2.99 9.39
CA THR A 177 1.57 3.62 10.00
C THR A 177 2.56 2.63 10.62
N MET A 178 2.14 1.36 10.84
CA MET A 178 2.85 0.39 11.68
C MET A 178 3.12 0.91 13.11
N ARG A 179 2.22 1.74 13.64
CA ARG A 179 2.30 2.33 14.99
C ARG A 179 1.04 2.00 15.79
N SER A 180 1.14 1.89 17.12
CA SER A 180 -0.04 1.73 17.97
C SER A 180 -0.93 2.95 17.91
N TRP A 181 -2.19 2.77 18.29
CA TRP A 181 -3.16 3.87 18.33
C TRP A 181 -2.69 5.02 19.24
N LYS A 182 -1.99 4.69 20.33
CA LYS A 182 -1.37 5.67 21.21
C LYS A 182 -0.33 6.53 20.48
N SER A 183 0.53 5.90 19.68
CA SER A 183 1.55 6.60 18.90
C SER A 183 0.94 7.40 17.74
N VAL A 184 -0.11 6.88 17.09
CA VAL A 184 -0.85 7.59 16.04
C VAL A 184 -1.47 8.87 16.58
N THR A 185 -2.18 8.77 17.71
CA THR A 185 -2.88 9.92 18.33
C THR A 185 -1.93 10.93 18.97
N ALA A 186 -0.78 10.48 19.50
CA ALA A 186 0.27 11.37 20.00
C ALA A 186 1.12 12.01 18.89
N GLY A 187 1.04 11.47 17.66
CA GLY A 187 1.80 11.90 16.50
C GLY A 187 2.98 10.99 16.20
N ILE A 188 2.92 10.32 15.05
CA ILE A 188 3.92 9.34 14.61
C ILE A 188 5.33 9.95 14.42
N ALA A 189 5.40 11.26 14.12
CA ALA A 189 6.67 11.97 13.97
C ALA A 189 7.30 12.39 15.31
N ARG A 190 6.51 12.42 16.39
CA ARG A 190 6.93 12.88 17.73
C ARG A 190 7.25 11.73 18.69
N THR A 191 6.79 10.53 18.35
CA THR A 191 6.90 9.34 19.18
C THR A 191 7.99 8.43 18.62
N GLU A 192 8.82 7.85 19.49
CA GLU A 192 9.78 6.83 19.10
C GLU A 192 9.09 5.50 18.78
N ILE A 193 9.70 4.70 17.92
CA ILE A 193 9.19 3.37 17.56
C ILE A 193 9.57 2.43 18.70
N ASP A 194 8.55 1.83 19.32
CA ASP A 194 8.70 0.84 20.39
C ASP A 194 8.62 -0.58 19.82
N ASP A 195 9.43 -1.50 20.36
CA ASP A 195 9.45 -2.91 19.94
C ASP A 195 8.11 -3.62 20.27
N GLY A 196 7.36 -3.08 21.23
CA GLY A 196 6.01 -3.52 21.61
C GLY A 196 4.89 -3.10 20.65
N GLU A 197 5.14 -2.18 19.70
CA GLU A 197 4.10 -1.62 18.80
C GLU A 197 3.35 -2.73 18.04
N ARG A 198 4.07 -3.75 17.55
CA ARG A 198 3.45 -4.89 16.85
C ARG A 198 2.51 -5.70 17.73
N SER A 199 2.84 -5.88 19.01
CA SER A 199 2.00 -6.61 19.96
C SER A 199 0.76 -5.80 20.29
N HIS A 200 0.92 -4.49 20.54
CA HIS A 200 -0.20 -3.58 20.80
C HIS A 200 -1.17 -3.51 19.63
N ILE A 201 -0.69 -3.47 18.38
CA ILE A 201 -1.55 -3.47 17.18
C ILE A 201 -2.33 -4.80 17.09
N LYS A 202 -1.71 -5.93 17.40
CA LYS A 202 -2.38 -7.24 17.41
C LYS A 202 -3.45 -7.33 18.50
N GLU A 203 -3.14 -6.88 19.71
CA GLU A 203 -4.10 -6.83 20.82
C GLU A 203 -5.28 -5.92 20.46
N TYR A 204 -5.00 -4.73 19.95
CA TYR A 204 -6.02 -3.77 19.52
C TYR A 204 -6.90 -4.35 18.39
N ALA A 205 -6.30 -5.07 17.44
CA ALA A 205 -7.04 -5.78 16.39
C ALA A 205 -7.97 -6.86 16.97
N THR A 206 -7.52 -7.57 18.00
CA THR A 206 -8.29 -8.64 18.66
C THR A 206 -9.51 -8.08 19.41
N CYS A 207 -9.44 -6.85 19.90
CA CYS A 207 -10.59 -6.18 20.53
C CYS A 207 -11.64 -5.70 19.52
N LEU A 208 -11.27 -5.49 18.26
CA LEU A 208 -12.14 -4.90 17.23
C LEU A 208 -12.70 -5.92 16.23
N VAL A 209 -11.99 -7.03 16.03
CA VAL A 209 -12.38 -8.11 15.12
C VAL A 209 -12.77 -9.33 15.96
N PRO A 210 -14.06 -9.75 15.96
CA PRO A 210 -14.52 -10.91 16.71
C PRO A 210 -13.98 -12.24 16.16
#